data_AF-A0A816K2T2-F1
#
_entry.id   AF-A0A816K2T2-F1
#
_cell.length_a   1.000
_cell.length_b   1.000
_cell.length_c   1.000
_cell.angle_alpha   90.00
_cell.angle_beta   90.00
_cell.angle_gamma   90.00
#
_symmetry.space_group_name_H-M   'P 1'
#
loop_
_entity.id
_entity.type
_entity.pdbx_description
1 polymer ?
#
loop_
_entity_poly.entity_id
_entity_poly.type
_entity_poly.pdbx_seq_one_letter_code
_entity_poly.pdbx_strand_id
1 'polypeptide(L)'
;LTDNQHPDKLLQINNKLKHALQTIKEKIHQIIVEQPDLFRDYTGNTIERLDRLISTIRQQKEQIDLLKTKNDDSQYEINELQSSLEAYRYQWDNENSTEVVFLEDYRKQLDQSEQNCLTKDQEKHLLEKRLQEIEFELKKTSEDQLSTMTKFNQFDNVNVNIPIKIPHSTQSLRDNTFRVALSYASWLTMFFLLGWISKLLVPKIRTLKPKEQMFWKLAMARAVCGILTLWAVYLVFIDERLALDHVIVTTDESWTFITFLLGFFIFEELTLIYFDLKFRTFSKELHLHHFFAFNGFFIAAYYNCGHYYAAKAFMLEASTPFSCVCWCLLKLKLENTNVWKINQWILINVFHIRSFLEFLWWYDIYRDWDNIKQNLPLPFLINMLVGLTIVSLWLTPYWTYKKTVQYFHPVDWNAGNSKDKGDDDIDKTS
;
A
#
# COMPACT_ATOMS: atom_id res chain seq x y z
N LEU A 1 12.39 22.13 -31.98
CA LEU A 1 11.92 20.78 -31.58
C LEU A 1 10.76 21.01 -30.62
N THR A 2 9.57 20.93 -31.17
CA THR A 2 8.33 21.56 -30.70
C THR A 2 7.63 20.78 -29.60
N ASP A 3 7.05 21.56 -28.70
CA ASP A 3 6.40 21.24 -27.44
C ASP A 3 5.00 20.61 -27.63
N ASN A 4 4.95 19.42 -28.20
CA ASN A 4 3.69 18.68 -28.43
C ASN A 4 3.27 17.79 -27.24
N GLN A 5 3.97 17.83 -26.10
CA GLN A 5 3.66 16.98 -24.93
C GLN A 5 2.83 17.68 -23.84
N HIS A 6 2.60 18.99 -23.96
CA HIS A 6 1.86 19.76 -22.98
C HIS A 6 0.33 19.52 -22.93
N PRO A 7 -0.40 19.32 -24.05
CA PRO A 7 -1.86 19.17 -24.02
C PRO A 7 -2.30 17.80 -23.45
N ASP A 8 -1.54 16.74 -23.71
CA ASP A 8 -1.85 15.39 -23.22
C ASP A 8 -1.67 15.28 -21.70
N LYS A 9 -0.66 15.96 -21.15
CA LYS A 9 -0.45 16.04 -19.70
C LYS A 9 -1.57 16.82 -19.01
N LEU A 10 -2.04 17.91 -19.61
CA LEU A 10 -3.16 18.68 -19.08
C LEU A 10 -4.47 17.88 -19.11
N LEU A 11 -4.73 17.15 -20.19
CA LEU A 11 -5.89 16.25 -20.30
C LEU A 11 -5.84 15.15 -19.23
N GLN A 12 -4.66 14.57 -19.00
CA GLN A 12 -4.45 13.54 -17.99
C GLN A 12 -4.65 14.07 -16.56
N ILE A 13 -4.14 15.27 -16.26
CA ILE A 13 -4.33 15.93 -14.96
C ILE A 13 -5.81 16.26 -14.75
N ASN A 14 -6.50 16.78 -15.76
CA ASN A 14 -7.91 17.13 -15.69
C ASN A 14 -8.80 15.88 -15.44
N ASN A 15 -8.49 14.76 -16.09
CA ASN A 15 -9.17 13.49 -15.85
C ASN A 15 -8.93 12.95 -14.43
N LYS A 16 -7.70 13.06 -13.92
CA LYS A 16 -7.37 12.68 -12.53
C LYS A 16 -8.11 13.55 -11.52
N LEU A 17 -8.16 14.86 -11.75
CA LEU A 17 -8.88 15.80 -10.89
C LEU A 17 -10.39 15.52 -10.89
N LYS A 18 -10.97 15.23 -12.05
CA LYS A 18 -12.38 14.82 -12.18
C LYS A 18 -12.69 13.56 -11.37
N HIS A 19 -11.82 12.55 -11.43
CA HIS A 19 -11.97 11.33 -10.62
C HIS A 19 -11.78 11.58 -9.12
N ALA A 20 -10.85 12.45 -8.73
CA ALA A 20 -10.65 12.80 -7.33
C ALA A 20 -11.87 13.54 -6.76
N LEU A 21 -12.40 14.53 -7.49
CA LEU A 21 -13.60 15.27 -7.09
C LEU A 21 -14.83 14.36 -6.99
N GLN A 22 -14.98 13.41 -7.92
CA GLN A 22 -16.07 12.44 -7.89
C GLN A 22 -15.96 11.51 -6.68
N THR A 23 -14.76 11.00 -6.41
CA THR A 23 -14.48 10.16 -5.22
C THR A 23 -14.75 10.92 -3.91
N ILE A 24 -14.35 12.19 -3.83
CA ILE A 24 -14.60 13.04 -2.66
C ILE A 24 -16.11 13.26 -2.48
N LYS A 25 -16.84 13.55 -3.55
CA LYS A 25 -18.30 13.70 -3.52
C LYS A 25 -18.99 12.42 -3.01
N GLU A 26 -18.58 11.26 -3.52
CA GLU A 26 -19.14 9.97 -3.11
C GLU A 26 -18.84 9.65 -1.65
N LYS A 27 -17.62 9.90 -1.17
CA LYS A 27 -17.26 9.70 0.25
C LYS A 27 -17.99 10.65 1.19
N ILE A 28 -18.13 11.92 0.82
CA ILE A 28 -18.91 12.89 1.61
C ILE A 28 -20.37 12.45 1.67
N HIS A 29 -20.94 12.01 0.55
CA HIS A 29 -22.32 11.51 0.52
C HIS A 29 -22.49 10.27 1.39
N GLN A 30 -21.54 9.32 1.32
CA GLN A 30 -21.56 8.10 2.11
C GLN A 30 -21.48 8.40 3.62
N ILE A 31 -20.58 9.29 4.05
CA ILE A 31 -20.44 9.71 5.46
C ILE A 31 -21.72 10.37 5.97
N ILE A 32 -22.38 11.19 5.14
CA ILE A 32 -23.63 11.88 5.50
C ILE A 32 -24.80 10.89 5.64
N VAL A 33 -24.85 9.86 4.80
CA VAL A 33 -25.86 8.79 4.88
C VAL A 33 -25.62 7.86 6.07
N GLU A 34 -24.35 7.53 6.36
CA GLU A 34 -23.98 6.59 7.42
C GLU A 34 -24.04 7.21 8.83
N GLN A 35 -23.84 8.53 8.96
CA GLN A 35 -23.86 9.22 10.26
C GLN A 35 -24.71 10.50 10.25
N PRO A 36 -26.04 10.39 10.09
CA PRO A 36 -26.93 11.54 9.93
C PRO A 36 -26.99 12.46 11.18
N ASP A 37 -26.73 11.92 12.37
CA ASP A 37 -26.78 12.68 13.63
C ASP A 37 -25.62 13.66 13.81
N LEU A 38 -24.48 13.45 13.13
CA LEU A 38 -23.30 14.34 13.16
C LEU A 38 -23.45 15.59 12.29
N PHE A 39 -24.45 15.63 11.39
CA PHE A 39 -24.60 16.69 10.38
C PHE A 39 -26.00 17.32 10.36
N ARG A 40 -26.78 17.20 11.45
CA ARG A 40 -28.16 17.71 11.54
C ARG A 40 -28.34 19.18 11.11
N ASP A 41 -27.32 20.03 11.30
CA ASP A 41 -27.40 21.46 10.98
C ASP A 41 -26.66 21.88 9.68
N TYR A 42 -25.88 20.99 9.06
CA TYR A 42 -24.98 21.32 7.93
C TYR A 42 -25.39 20.73 6.58
N THR A 43 -26.44 19.93 6.55
CA THR A 43 -26.77 19.03 5.43
C THR A 43 -27.38 19.69 4.21
N GLY A 44 -27.98 20.89 4.33
CA GLY A 44 -28.61 21.57 3.20
C GLY A 44 -27.66 22.47 2.40
N ASN A 45 -27.09 23.48 3.06
CA ASN A 45 -26.45 24.61 2.38
C ASN A 45 -25.06 24.27 1.81
N THR A 46 -24.30 23.39 2.47
CA THR A 46 -22.91 23.08 2.07
C THR A 46 -22.85 22.16 0.85
N ILE A 47 -23.69 21.12 0.81
CA ILE A 47 -23.78 20.21 -0.35
C ILE A 47 -24.31 20.98 -1.56
N GLU A 48 -25.34 21.82 -1.36
CA GLU A 48 -25.90 22.64 -2.44
C GLU A 48 -24.89 23.66 -2.98
N ARG A 49 -24.05 24.26 -2.11
CA ARG A 49 -22.94 25.13 -2.54
C ARG A 49 -21.87 24.36 -3.31
N LEU A 50 -21.52 23.15 -2.88
CA LEU A 50 -20.53 22.31 -3.57
C LEU A 50 -21.04 21.88 -4.95
N ASP A 51 -22.31 21.49 -5.06
CA ASP A 51 -22.94 21.12 -6.33
C ASP A 51 -23.08 22.32 -7.26
N ARG A 52 -23.42 23.51 -6.75
CA ARG A 52 -23.40 24.77 -7.54
C ARG A 52 -22.00 25.10 -8.06
N LEU A 53 -20.97 24.89 -7.26
CA LEU A 53 -19.59 25.16 -7.63
C LEU A 53 -19.07 24.16 -8.68
N ILE A 54 -19.37 22.86 -8.51
CA ILE A 54 -19.09 21.82 -9.51
C ILE A 54 -19.82 22.12 -10.83
N SER A 55 -21.09 22.55 -10.76
CA SER A 55 -21.87 22.94 -11.93
C SER A 55 -21.27 24.14 -12.65
N THR A 56 -20.82 25.15 -11.90
CA THR A 56 -20.21 26.37 -12.47
C THR A 56 -18.89 26.05 -13.16
N ILE A 57 -18.04 25.22 -12.54
CA ILE A 57 -16.77 24.78 -13.14
C ILE A 57 -17.03 23.96 -14.42
N ARG A 58 -18.04 23.07 -14.41
CA ARG A 58 -18.42 22.30 -15.60
C ARG A 58 -18.88 23.21 -16.73
N GLN A 59 -19.74 24.18 -16.44
CA GLN A 59 -20.23 25.13 -17.44
C GLN A 59 -19.10 25.99 -18.02
N GLN A 60 -18.16 26.45 -17.18
CA GLN A 60 -17.00 27.23 -17.65
C GLN A 60 -16.07 26.40 -18.53
N LYS A 61 -15.85 25.12 -18.19
CA LYS A 61 -15.07 24.20 -19.03
C LYS A 61 -15.71 23.97 -20.39
N GLU A 62 -17.03 23.72 -20.42
CA GLU A 62 -17.77 23.56 -21.67
C GLU A 62 -17.70 24.81 -22.55
N GLN A 63 -17.75 26.01 -21.95
CA GLN A 63 -17.55 27.26 -22.68
C GLN A 63 -16.13 27.38 -23.27
N ILE A 64 -15.09 26.99 -22.53
CA ILE A 64 -13.72 26.99 -23.04
C ILE A 64 -13.56 26.01 -24.21
N ASP A 65 -14.13 24.80 -24.10
CA ASP A 65 -14.07 23.80 -25.17
C ASP A 65 -14.79 24.29 -26.43
N LEU A 66 -15.97 24.91 -26.28
CA LEU A 66 -16.71 25.52 -27.40
C LEU A 66 -15.94 26.68 -28.04
N LEU A 67 -15.32 27.56 -27.24
CA LEU A 67 -14.50 28.65 -27.77
C LEU A 67 -13.29 28.13 -28.53
N LYS A 68 -12.68 27.04 -28.06
CA LYS A 68 -11.56 26.39 -28.74
C LYS A 68 -11.96 25.86 -30.11
N THR A 69 -13.06 25.12 -30.21
CA THR A 69 -13.57 24.64 -31.51
C THR A 69 -13.86 25.79 -32.46
N LYS A 70 -14.54 26.85 -31.98
CA LYS A 70 -14.81 28.04 -32.81
C LYS A 70 -13.55 28.77 -33.26
N ASN A 71 -12.48 28.72 -32.47
CA ASN A 71 -11.20 29.30 -32.83
C ASN A 71 -10.52 28.49 -33.93
N ASP A 72 -10.53 27.16 -33.79
CA ASP A 72 -9.99 26.24 -34.80
C ASP A 72 -10.72 26.40 -36.14
N ASP A 73 -12.06 26.55 -36.11
CA ASP A 73 -12.87 26.83 -37.30
C ASP A 73 -12.53 28.20 -37.94
N SER A 74 -12.37 29.24 -37.12
CA SER A 74 -12.02 30.59 -37.62
C SER A 74 -10.60 30.60 -38.23
N GLN A 75 -9.66 29.86 -37.63
CA GLN A 75 -8.31 29.74 -38.15
C GLN A 75 -8.28 28.98 -39.49
N TYR A 76 -9.15 27.98 -39.66
CA TYR A 76 -9.32 27.30 -40.94
C TYR A 76 -9.82 28.26 -42.03
N GLU A 77 -10.83 29.07 -41.74
CA GLU A 77 -11.38 30.08 -42.67
C GLU A 77 -10.33 31.14 -43.05
N ILE A 78 -9.52 31.61 -42.10
CA ILE A 78 -8.39 32.52 -42.36
C ILE A 78 -7.41 31.89 -43.36
N ASN A 79 -7.04 30.62 -43.15
CA ASN A 79 -6.09 29.94 -44.02
C ASN A 79 -6.65 29.75 -45.44
N GLU A 80 -7.95 29.48 -45.58
CA GLU A 80 -8.62 29.34 -46.87
C GLU A 80 -8.70 30.68 -47.63
N LEU A 81 -9.04 31.77 -46.93
CA LEU A 81 -9.06 33.12 -47.47
C LEU A 81 -7.66 33.57 -47.90
N GLN A 82 -6.64 33.32 -47.09
CA GLN A 82 -5.24 33.61 -47.43
C GLN A 82 -4.81 32.85 -48.69
N SER A 83 -5.11 31.56 -48.77
CA SER A 83 -4.79 30.73 -49.95
C SER A 83 -5.48 31.24 -51.22
N SER A 84 -6.75 31.65 -51.10
CA SER A 84 -7.52 32.21 -52.21
C SER A 84 -7.00 33.57 -52.66
N LEU A 85 -6.60 34.42 -51.70
CA LEU A 85 -6.03 35.74 -51.97
C LEU A 85 -4.64 35.62 -52.63
N GLU A 86 -3.82 34.65 -52.23
CA GLU A 86 -2.55 34.36 -52.89
C GLU A 86 -2.73 33.84 -54.32
N ALA A 87 -3.70 32.95 -54.55
CA ALA A 87 -4.03 32.45 -55.88
C ALA A 87 -4.49 33.59 -56.81
N TYR A 88 -5.34 34.49 -56.31
CA TYR A 88 -5.80 35.64 -57.08
C TYR A 88 -4.68 36.66 -57.33
N ARG A 89 -3.80 36.90 -56.35
CA ARG A 89 -2.61 37.75 -56.52
C ARG A 89 -1.69 37.22 -57.62
N TYR A 90 -1.48 35.91 -57.66
CA TYR A 90 -0.69 35.26 -58.72
C TYR A 90 -1.35 35.39 -60.11
N GLN A 91 -2.68 35.32 -60.20
CA GLN A 91 -3.39 35.58 -61.45
C GLN A 91 -3.31 37.05 -61.87
N TRP A 92 -3.44 37.98 -60.92
CA TRP A 92 -3.34 39.42 -61.15
C TRP A 92 -1.95 39.86 -61.65
N ASP A 93 -0.87 39.32 -61.06
CA ASP A 93 0.51 39.59 -61.52
C ASP A 93 0.75 39.11 -62.98
N ASN A 94 -0.11 38.23 -63.51
CA ASN A 94 -0.02 37.70 -64.87
C ASN A 94 -1.03 38.31 -65.87
N GLU A 95 -2.06 39.03 -65.41
CA GLU A 95 -3.12 39.61 -66.27
C GLU A 95 -3.32 41.12 -65.99
N ASN A 96 -2.95 41.98 -66.94
CA ASN A 96 -3.21 43.43 -66.90
C ASN A 96 -4.72 43.70 -66.98
N SER A 97 -5.44 43.76 -65.84
CA SER A 97 -6.85 44.19 -65.83
C SER A 97 -7.35 44.75 -64.50
N THR A 98 -8.29 45.67 -64.65
CA THR A 98 -8.77 46.71 -63.74
C THR A 98 -9.83 46.21 -62.76
N GLU A 99 -9.48 45.40 -61.76
CA GLU A 99 -10.43 44.92 -60.74
C GLU A 99 -9.90 45.11 -59.30
N VAL A 100 -9.72 46.37 -58.90
CA VAL A 100 -9.21 46.75 -57.55
C VAL A 100 -10.25 46.51 -56.45
N VAL A 101 -11.54 46.56 -56.77
CA VAL A 101 -12.63 46.53 -55.78
C VAL A 101 -12.79 45.15 -55.11
N PHE A 102 -12.52 44.06 -55.82
CA PHE A 102 -12.74 42.70 -55.31
C PHE A 102 -11.65 42.26 -54.32
N LEU A 103 -10.38 42.57 -54.60
CA LEU A 103 -9.24 42.31 -53.70
C LEU A 103 -9.33 43.11 -52.39
N GLU A 104 -9.82 44.35 -52.46
CA GLU A 104 -10.03 45.19 -51.28
C GLU A 104 -11.10 44.59 -50.35
N ASP A 105 -12.13 43.93 -50.91
CA ASP A 105 -13.20 43.31 -50.13
C ASP A 105 -12.70 42.04 -49.40
N TYR A 106 -11.95 41.17 -50.09
CA TYR A 106 -11.32 40.00 -49.45
C TYR A 106 -10.32 40.39 -48.37
N ARG A 107 -9.53 41.45 -48.59
CA ARG A 107 -8.60 41.95 -47.58
C ARG A 107 -9.34 42.45 -46.33
N LYS A 108 -10.45 43.18 -46.51
CA LYS A 108 -11.29 43.61 -45.38
C LYS A 108 -11.91 42.45 -44.62
N GLN A 109 -12.37 41.41 -45.33
CA GLN A 109 -12.92 40.20 -44.71
C GLN A 109 -11.83 39.44 -43.92
N LEU A 110 -10.61 39.36 -44.44
CA LEU A 110 -9.47 38.76 -43.75
C LEU A 110 -9.11 39.54 -42.48
N ASP A 111 -8.94 40.86 -42.58
CA ASP A 111 -8.62 41.73 -41.43
C ASP A 111 -9.71 41.62 -40.35
N GLN A 112 -10.99 41.54 -40.74
CA GLN A 112 -12.12 41.37 -39.81
C GLN A 112 -12.10 39.98 -39.13
N SER A 113 -11.75 38.93 -39.87
CA SER A 113 -11.67 37.57 -39.32
C SER A 113 -10.50 37.40 -38.35
N GLU A 114 -9.32 37.96 -38.69
CA GLU A 114 -8.16 37.99 -37.79
C GLU A 114 -8.46 38.73 -36.49
N GLN A 115 -9.14 39.88 -36.57
CA GLN A 115 -9.53 40.66 -35.39
C GLN A 115 -10.55 39.92 -34.50
N ASN A 116 -11.45 39.15 -35.10
CA ASN A 116 -12.38 38.28 -34.36
C ASN A 116 -11.66 37.13 -33.65
N CYS A 117 -10.64 36.53 -34.29
CA CYS A 117 -9.81 35.49 -33.69
C CYS A 117 -9.05 36.02 -32.46
N LEU A 118 -8.40 37.19 -32.60
CA LEU A 118 -7.71 37.88 -31.51
C LEU A 118 -8.63 38.17 -30.31
N THR A 119 -9.86 38.59 -30.57
CA THR A 119 -10.83 38.88 -29.51
C THR A 119 -11.22 37.60 -28.75
N LYS A 120 -11.46 36.49 -29.46
CA LYS A 120 -11.79 35.19 -28.84
C LYS A 120 -10.62 34.63 -28.03
N ASP A 121 -9.39 34.78 -28.50
CA ASP A 121 -8.19 34.36 -27.76
C ASP A 121 -8.01 35.15 -26.46
N GLN A 122 -8.31 36.45 -26.48
CA GLN A 122 -8.31 37.29 -25.27
C GLN A 122 -9.39 36.84 -24.26
N GLU A 123 -10.60 36.52 -24.73
CA GLU A 123 -11.68 35.99 -23.87
C GLU A 123 -11.30 34.65 -23.25
N LYS A 124 -10.71 33.75 -24.04
CA LYS A 124 -10.20 32.46 -23.56
C LYS A 124 -9.15 32.65 -22.47
N HIS A 125 -8.16 33.52 -22.69
CA HIS A 125 -7.12 33.79 -21.69
C HIS A 125 -7.71 34.37 -20.40
N LEU A 126 -8.73 35.22 -20.50
CA LEU A 126 -9.42 35.76 -19.31
C LEU A 126 -10.15 34.67 -18.54
N LEU A 127 -10.81 33.74 -19.23
CA LEU A 127 -11.50 32.60 -18.61
C LEU A 127 -10.53 31.62 -17.95
N GLU A 128 -9.40 31.31 -18.59
CA GLU A 128 -8.34 30.48 -18.00
C GLU A 128 -7.76 31.11 -16.74
N LYS A 129 -7.55 32.43 -16.74
CA LYS A 129 -7.10 33.17 -15.54
C LYS A 129 -8.12 33.10 -14.41
N ARG A 130 -9.41 33.30 -14.71
CA ARG A 130 -10.49 33.16 -13.71
C ARG A 130 -10.57 31.75 -13.15
N LEU A 131 -10.36 30.73 -13.97
CA LEU A 131 -10.36 29.34 -13.54
C LEU A 131 -9.19 29.05 -12.57
N GLN A 132 -8.00 29.59 -12.86
CA GLN A 132 -6.84 29.51 -11.95
C GLN A 132 -7.09 30.26 -10.63
N GLU A 133 -7.72 31.43 -10.66
CA GLU A 133 -8.09 32.17 -9.44
C GLU A 133 -9.09 31.38 -8.59
N ILE A 134 -10.08 30.73 -9.20
CA ILE A 134 -11.05 29.87 -8.49
C ILE A 134 -10.35 28.64 -7.90
N GLU A 135 -9.45 27.99 -8.65
CA GLU A 135 -8.65 26.86 -8.15
C GLU A 135 -7.77 27.28 -6.96
N PHE A 136 -7.18 28.47 -7.01
CA PHE A 136 -6.39 29.03 -5.92
C PHE A 136 -7.25 29.33 -4.68
N GLU A 137 -8.41 29.95 -4.85
CA GLU A 137 -9.34 30.21 -3.74
C GLU A 137 -9.91 28.93 -3.14
N LEU A 138 -10.15 27.88 -3.94
CA LEU A 138 -10.51 26.54 -3.44
C LEU A 138 -9.40 25.92 -2.62
N LYS A 139 -8.14 26.03 -3.08
CA LYS A 139 -6.98 25.54 -2.34
C LYS A 139 -6.80 26.29 -1.03
N LYS A 140 -6.95 27.62 -1.05
CA LYS A 140 -6.91 28.46 0.15
C LYS A 140 -8.05 28.15 1.11
N THR A 141 -9.27 27.95 0.61
CA THR A 141 -10.43 27.57 1.45
C THR A 141 -10.23 26.17 2.04
N SER A 142 -9.64 25.24 1.30
CA SER A 142 -9.23 23.92 1.81
C SER A 142 -8.17 24.03 2.90
N GLU A 143 -7.16 24.89 2.72
CA GLU A 143 -6.11 25.15 3.71
C GLU A 143 -6.65 25.88 4.95
N ASP A 144 -7.59 26.82 4.77
CA ASP A 144 -8.27 27.53 5.85
C ASP A 144 -9.27 26.61 6.58
N GLN A 145 -9.95 25.69 5.91
CA GLN A 145 -10.77 24.66 6.55
C GLN A 145 -9.91 23.63 7.28
N LEU A 146 -8.75 23.26 6.75
CA LEU A 146 -7.77 22.42 7.45
C LEU A 146 -7.19 23.17 8.66
N SER A 147 -6.92 24.46 8.54
CA SER A 147 -6.51 25.35 9.64
C SER A 147 -7.63 25.53 10.67
N THR A 148 -8.90 25.57 10.24
CA THR A 148 -10.07 25.69 11.11
C THR A 148 -10.39 24.37 11.80
N MET A 149 -10.20 23.21 11.15
CA MET A 149 -10.18 21.89 11.81
C MET A 149 -9.01 21.77 12.80
N THR A 150 -7.85 22.33 12.46
CA THR A 150 -6.71 22.43 13.39
C THR A 150 -7.03 23.36 14.57
N LYS A 151 -7.81 24.43 14.34
CA LYS A 151 -8.33 25.32 15.39
C LYS A 151 -9.52 24.74 16.16
N PHE A 152 -10.31 23.85 15.58
CA PHE A 152 -11.38 23.11 16.28
C PHE A 152 -10.75 22.06 17.20
N ASN A 153 -9.66 21.43 16.78
CA ASN A 153 -8.75 20.69 17.67
C ASN A 153 -8.03 21.62 18.68
N GLN A 154 -8.03 22.94 18.50
CA GLN A 154 -7.63 23.92 19.52
C GLN A 154 -8.80 24.45 20.37
N PHE A 155 -10.06 24.21 20.04
CA PHE A 155 -11.18 24.52 20.95
C PHE A 155 -11.42 23.40 21.97
N ASP A 156 -10.93 22.18 21.70
CA ASP A 156 -10.63 21.19 22.75
C ASP A 156 -9.36 21.57 23.55
N ASN A 157 -8.58 22.55 23.09
CA ASN A 157 -7.56 23.24 23.87
C ASN A 157 -8.13 24.52 24.51
N VAL A 158 -9.19 24.36 25.32
CA VAL A 158 -9.15 25.08 26.60
C VAL A 158 -7.83 24.67 27.24
N ASN A 159 -6.96 25.65 27.44
CA ASN A 159 -5.61 25.50 27.98
C ASN A 159 -5.68 25.06 29.46
N VAL A 160 -6.18 23.85 29.70
CA VAL A 160 -5.70 23.03 30.79
C VAL A 160 -4.36 22.56 30.29
N ASN A 161 -3.30 23.22 30.76
CA ASN A 161 -1.92 22.86 30.51
C ASN A 161 -1.65 21.52 31.21
N ILE A 162 -2.26 20.45 30.73
CA ILE A 162 -1.90 19.08 31.06
C ILE A 162 -0.84 18.75 30.02
N PRO A 163 0.46 18.66 30.39
CA PRO A 163 1.45 18.11 29.49
C PRO A 163 0.96 16.71 29.12
N ILE A 164 0.51 16.51 27.86
CA ILE A 164 0.33 15.17 27.32
C ILE A 164 1.74 14.61 27.22
N LYS A 165 2.17 14.00 28.32
CA LYS A 165 3.43 13.29 28.42
C LYS A 165 3.30 12.16 27.42
N ILE A 166 3.92 12.30 26.24
CA ILE A 166 4.01 11.24 25.25
C ILE A 166 4.43 9.99 26.03
N PRO A 167 3.60 8.93 26.05
CA PRO A 167 3.87 7.77 26.87
C PRO A 167 5.08 7.05 26.29
N HIS A 168 6.25 7.45 26.76
CA HIS A 168 7.48 6.72 26.54
C HIS A 168 7.64 5.81 27.75
N SER A 169 7.50 4.50 27.53
CA SER A 169 7.84 3.55 28.57
C SER A 169 9.30 3.76 28.96
N THR A 170 9.57 3.84 30.27
CA THR A 170 10.94 3.89 30.81
C THR A 170 11.59 2.50 30.81
N GLN A 171 10.88 1.49 30.32
CA GLN A 171 11.39 0.13 30.22
C GLN A 171 12.56 0.07 29.24
N SER A 172 13.56 -0.73 29.58
CA SER A 172 14.65 -1.09 28.69
C SER A 172 14.67 -2.60 28.42
N LEU A 173 15.42 -3.02 27.40
CA LEU A 173 15.67 -4.45 27.17
C LEU A 173 16.31 -5.11 28.39
N ARG A 174 17.20 -4.39 29.09
CA ARG A 174 17.86 -4.89 30.32
C ARG A 174 16.82 -5.26 31.38
N ASP A 175 15.86 -4.38 31.63
CA ASP A 175 14.79 -4.61 32.62
C ASP A 175 13.86 -5.74 32.21
N ASN A 176 13.74 -5.98 30.90
CA ASN A 176 12.88 -7.00 30.32
C ASN A 176 13.58 -8.34 30.02
N THR A 177 14.87 -8.48 30.33
CA THR A 177 15.64 -9.72 30.06
C THR A 177 14.96 -10.94 30.66
N PHE A 178 14.41 -10.81 31.87
CA PHE A 178 13.67 -11.90 32.51
C PHE A 178 12.40 -12.28 31.74
N ARG A 179 11.66 -11.31 31.17
CA ARG A 179 10.47 -11.58 30.35
C ARG A 179 10.83 -12.33 29.07
N VAL A 180 11.93 -11.94 28.42
CA VAL A 180 12.45 -12.63 27.22
C VAL A 180 12.85 -14.07 27.56
N ALA A 181 13.56 -14.28 28.67
CA ALA A 181 13.95 -15.62 29.13
C ALA A 181 12.74 -16.49 29.49
N LEU A 182 11.76 -15.92 30.19
CA LEU A 182 10.50 -16.59 30.51
C LEU A 182 9.71 -16.94 29.25
N SER A 183 9.66 -16.04 28.27
CA SER A 183 9.04 -16.32 26.97
C SER A 183 9.72 -17.48 26.27
N TYR A 184 11.06 -17.46 26.15
CA TYR A 184 11.83 -18.56 25.57
C TYR A 184 11.54 -19.89 26.26
N ALA A 185 11.57 -19.93 27.60
CA ALA A 185 11.22 -21.12 28.37
C ALA A 185 9.78 -21.59 28.09
N SER A 186 8.84 -20.66 28.00
CA SER A 186 7.43 -20.95 27.68
C SER A 186 7.29 -21.59 26.30
N TRP A 187 7.98 -21.08 25.29
CA TRP A 187 7.98 -21.64 23.94
C TRP A 187 8.64 -23.02 23.87
N LEU A 188 9.72 -23.21 24.62
CA LEU A 188 10.37 -24.52 24.74
C LEU A 188 9.43 -25.55 25.38
N THR A 189 8.75 -25.17 26.47
CA THR A 189 7.73 -26.02 27.11
C THR A 189 6.58 -26.31 26.15
N MET A 190 6.09 -25.30 25.42
CA MET A 190 5.03 -25.43 24.43
C MET A 190 5.41 -26.42 23.32
N PHE A 191 6.64 -26.34 22.81
CA PHE A 191 7.16 -27.25 21.79
C PHE A 191 7.09 -28.73 22.22
N PHE A 192 7.50 -29.02 23.46
CA PHE A 192 7.41 -30.39 23.99
C PHE A 192 5.96 -30.81 24.25
N LEU A 193 5.15 -29.93 24.84
CA LEU A 193 3.75 -30.18 25.15
C LEU A 193 2.92 -30.45 23.88
N LEU A 194 3.03 -29.58 22.87
CA LEU A 194 2.36 -29.78 21.57
C LEU A 194 2.81 -31.07 20.90
N GLY A 195 4.09 -31.43 21.03
CA GLY A 195 4.59 -32.71 20.54
C GLY A 195 4.00 -33.92 21.25
N TRP A 196 3.78 -33.83 22.55
CA TRP A 196 3.14 -34.88 23.33
C TRP A 196 1.65 -34.98 22.99
N ILE A 197 0.92 -33.87 23.04
CA ILE A 197 -0.51 -33.80 22.68
C ILE A 197 -0.74 -34.31 21.25
N SER A 198 0.08 -33.88 20.28
CA SER A 198 -0.03 -34.33 18.89
C SER A 198 0.07 -35.85 18.78
N LYS A 199 1.01 -36.49 19.51
CA LYS A 199 1.15 -37.95 19.52
C LYS A 199 0.00 -38.68 20.19
N LEU A 200 -0.76 -38.02 21.06
CA LEU A 200 -1.97 -38.57 21.67
C LEU A 200 -3.15 -38.49 20.71
N LEU A 201 -3.38 -37.31 20.13
CA LEU A 201 -4.53 -37.04 19.27
C LEU A 201 -4.40 -37.65 17.86
N VAL A 202 -3.17 -37.73 17.34
CA VAL A 202 -2.90 -38.21 15.98
C VAL A 202 -1.86 -39.34 16.04
N PRO A 203 -2.29 -40.60 16.25
CA PRO A 203 -1.38 -41.74 16.40
C PRO A 203 -0.42 -41.93 15.23
N LYS A 204 -0.84 -41.55 14.01
CA LYS A 204 -0.04 -41.59 12.78
C LYS A 204 1.26 -40.78 12.87
N ILE A 205 1.35 -39.78 13.75
CA ILE A 205 2.58 -39.02 13.98
C ILE A 205 3.70 -39.92 14.53
N ARG A 206 3.35 -40.96 15.30
CA ARG A 206 4.34 -41.88 15.87
C ARG A 206 5.08 -42.68 14.81
N THR A 207 4.50 -42.83 13.61
CA THR A 207 5.11 -43.56 12.48
C THR A 207 5.86 -42.65 11.51
N LEU A 208 5.78 -41.33 11.66
CA LEU A 208 6.56 -40.39 10.85
C LEU A 208 8.06 -40.55 11.14
N LYS A 209 8.90 -40.21 10.15
CA LYS A 209 10.36 -40.25 10.34
C LYS A 209 10.77 -39.27 11.46
N PRO A 210 11.87 -39.52 12.21
CA PRO A 210 12.28 -38.64 13.30
C PRO A 210 12.41 -37.16 12.91
N LYS A 211 12.90 -36.89 11.69
CA LYS A 211 12.96 -35.55 11.09
C LYS A 211 11.58 -34.90 10.98
N GLU A 212 10.60 -35.63 10.46
CA GLU A 212 9.23 -35.14 10.28
C GLU A 212 8.50 -34.99 11.62
N GLN A 213 8.75 -35.88 12.59
CA GLN A 213 8.21 -35.69 13.94
C GLN A 213 8.73 -34.40 14.59
N MET A 214 10.01 -34.06 14.38
CA MET A 214 10.58 -32.82 14.91
C MET A 214 10.02 -31.59 14.20
N PHE A 215 9.93 -31.64 12.87
CA PHE A 215 9.32 -30.56 12.08
C PHE A 215 7.84 -30.36 12.42
N TRP A 216 7.10 -31.44 12.71
CA TRP A 216 5.71 -31.37 13.16
C TRP A 216 5.57 -30.53 14.43
N LYS A 217 6.40 -30.80 15.45
CA LYS A 217 6.37 -30.02 16.70
C LYS A 217 6.65 -28.55 16.45
N LEU A 218 7.64 -28.25 15.60
CA LEU A 218 7.99 -26.88 15.24
C LEU A 218 6.86 -26.20 14.47
N ALA A 219 6.21 -26.90 13.53
CA ALA A 219 5.06 -26.40 12.80
C ALA A 219 3.88 -26.07 13.73
N MET A 220 3.61 -26.89 14.76
CA MET A 220 2.57 -26.59 15.73
C MET A 220 2.92 -25.36 16.58
N ALA A 221 4.17 -25.22 17.04
CA ALA A 221 4.60 -24.04 17.79
C ALA A 221 4.49 -22.76 16.94
N ARG A 222 4.91 -22.82 15.67
CA ARG A 222 4.75 -21.72 14.70
C ARG A 222 3.29 -21.36 14.44
N ALA A 223 2.41 -22.36 14.34
CA ALA A 223 0.99 -22.12 14.15
C ALA A 223 0.39 -21.36 15.34
N VAL A 224 0.77 -21.72 16.57
CA VAL A 224 0.34 -20.99 17.77
C VAL A 224 0.90 -19.58 17.77
N CYS A 225 2.18 -19.39 17.42
CA CYS A 225 2.77 -18.06 17.32
C CYS A 225 2.07 -17.19 16.26
N GLY A 226 1.76 -17.73 15.08
CA GLY A 226 1.06 -17.00 14.03
C GLY A 226 -0.37 -16.58 14.41
N ILE A 227 -1.02 -17.24 15.38
CA ILE A 227 -2.31 -16.76 15.92
C ILE A 227 -2.14 -15.44 16.69
N LEU A 228 -0.95 -15.18 17.24
CA LEU A 228 -0.64 -13.92 17.93
C LEU A 228 -0.62 -12.71 16.97
N THR A 229 -0.74 -12.92 15.67
CA THR A 229 -0.99 -11.82 14.72
C THR A 229 -2.26 -11.05 15.09
N LEU A 230 -3.25 -11.67 15.76
CA LEU A 230 -4.40 -10.93 16.31
C LEU A 230 -3.99 -9.89 17.36
N TRP A 231 -2.97 -10.18 18.16
CA TRP A 231 -2.40 -9.22 19.11
C TRP A 231 -1.68 -8.07 18.39
N ALA A 232 -0.95 -8.39 17.31
CA ALA A 232 -0.34 -7.37 16.46
C ALA A 232 -1.38 -6.45 15.79
N VAL A 233 -2.49 -7.03 15.29
CA VAL A 233 -3.63 -6.27 14.74
C VAL A 233 -4.21 -5.32 15.80
N TYR A 234 -4.38 -5.79 17.03
CA TYR A 234 -4.79 -4.94 18.15
C TYR A 234 -3.81 -3.79 18.37
N LEU A 235 -2.51 -4.05 18.44
CA LEU A 235 -1.50 -3.01 18.65
C LEU A 235 -1.48 -1.97 17.52
N VAL A 236 -1.66 -2.39 16.27
CA VAL A 236 -1.54 -1.51 15.10
C VAL A 236 -2.81 -0.70 14.85
N PHE A 237 -4.00 -1.28 15.08
CA PHE A 237 -5.28 -0.64 14.70
C PHE A 237 -6.14 -0.21 15.88
N ILE A 238 -5.88 -0.70 17.09
CA ILE A 238 -6.76 -0.50 18.26
C ILE A 238 -6.03 0.21 19.40
N ASP A 239 -4.73 -0.04 19.64
CA ASP A 239 -3.97 0.66 20.68
C ASP A 239 -3.71 2.12 20.31
N GLU A 240 -4.65 2.99 20.67
CA GLU A 240 -4.59 4.44 20.43
C GLU A 240 -3.30 5.08 20.97
N ARG A 241 -2.73 4.53 22.05
CA ARG A 241 -1.49 5.05 22.63
C ARG A 241 -0.33 4.79 21.70
N LEU A 242 -0.21 3.58 21.14
CA LEU A 242 0.84 3.23 20.20
C LEU A 242 0.68 3.97 18.86
N ALA A 243 -0.55 4.33 18.50
CA ALA A 243 -0.85 5.10 17.29
C ALA A 243 -0.49 6.61 17.40
N LEU A 244 -0.16 7.12 18.59
CA LEU A 244 0.23 8.53 18.76
C LEU A 244 1.51 8.89 17.98
N ASP A 245 2.49 7.97 17.95
CA ASP A 245 3.69 8.11 17.15
C ASP A 245 4.28 6.73 16.84
N HIS A 246 4.34 6.37 15.55
CA HIS A 246 4.79 5.05 15.10
C HIS A 246 6.30 4.80 15.28
N VAL A 247 7.09 5.84 15.51
CA VAL A 247 8.55 5.78 15.59
C VAL A 247 9.00 5.66 17.04
N ILE A 248 8.55 6.55 17.94
CA ILE A 248 9.12 6.65 19.29
C ILE A 248 8.23 6.11 20.40
N VAL A 249 6.91 6.03 20.21
CA VAL A 249 6.03 5.63 21.30
C VAL A 249 6.15 4.13 21.58
N THR A 250 6.25 3.80 22.85
CA THR A 250 6.21 2.43 23.35
C THR A 250 5.27 2.34 24.55
N THR A 251 4.43 1.31 24.55
CA THR A 251 3.46 1.01 25.61
C THR A 251 3.86 -0.25 26.38
N ASP A 252 3.37 -0.43 27.60
CA ASP A 252 3.59 -1.67 28.37
C ASP A 252 3.09 -2.91 27.62
N GLU A 253 2.00 -2.75 26.87
CA GLU A 253 1.42 -3.79 26.03
C GLU A 253 2.36 -4.14 24.88
N SER A 254 2.86 -3.13 24.15
CA SER A 254 3.82 -3.34 23.08
C SER A 254 5.12 -3.97 23.60
N TRP A 255 5.59 -3.61 24.80
CA TRP A 255 6.76 -4.23 25.43
C TRP A 255 6.53 -5.71 25.74
N THR A 256 5.36 -6.06 26.26
CA THR A 256 4.99 -7.45 26.51
C THR A 256 4.97 -8.24 25.21
N PHE A 257 4.36 -7.69 24.16
CA PHE A 257 4.33 -8.29 22.83
C PHE A 257 5.75 -8.50 22.25
N ILE A 258 6.58 -7.46 22.23
CA ILE A 258 7.95 -7.51 21.68
C ILE A 258 8.80 -8.53 22.44
N THR A 259 8.77 -8.52 23.78
CA THR A 259 9.59 -9.43 24.60
C THR A 259 9.11 -10.87 24.50
N PHE A 260 7.79 -11.08 24.38
CA PHE A 260 7.23 -12.39 24.13
C PHE A 260 7.65 -12.95 22.77
N LEU A 261 7.59 -12.15 21.71
CA LEU A 261 8.04 -12.58 20.38
C LEU A 261 9.55 -12.73 20.27
N LEU A 262 10.34 -11.90 20.96
CA LEU A 262 11.79 -12.06 20.98
C LEU A 262 12.18 -13.41 21.59
N GLY A 263 11.50 -13.84 22.65
CA GLY A 263 11.67 -15.19 23.20
C GLY A 263 11.29 -16.31 22.22
N PHE A 264 10.23 -16.12 21.42
CA PHE A 264 9.85 -17.04 20.34
C PHE A 264 10.95 -17.15 19.27
N PHE A 265 11.45 -16.01 18.77
CA PHE A 265 12.47 -16.02 17.71
C PHE A 265 13.78 -16.63 18.18
N ILE A 266 14.20 -16.40 19.43
CA ILE A 266 15.37 -17.09 20.02
C ILE A 266 15.12 -18.62 20.05
N PHE A 267 13.95 -19.04 20.52
CA PHE A 267 13.57 -20.46 20.54
C PHE A 267 13.62 -21.08 19.13
N GLU A 268 13.05 -20.37 18.17
CA GLU A 268 12.94 -20.84 16.80
C GLU A 268 14.29 -20.94 16.11
N GLU A 269 15.12 -19.91 16.19
CA GLU A 269 16.47 -19.88 15.62
C GLU A 269 17.35 -21.00 16.17
N LEU A 270 17.38 -21.17 17.50
CA LEU A 270 18.15 -22.25 18.13
C LEU A 270 17.62 -23.63 17.72
N THR A 271 16.30 -23.78 17.60
CA THR A 271 15.68 -25.03 17.17
C THR A 271 15.97 -25.34 15.70
N LEU A 272 15.96 -24.33 14.83
CA LEU A 272 16.31 -24.45 13.41
C LEU A 272 17.78 -24.80 13.22
N ILE A 273 18.69 -24.11 13.91
CA ILE A 273 20.13 -24.43 13.88
C ILE A 273 20.36 -25.87 14.35
N TYR A 274 19.74 -26.26 15.46
CA TYR A 274 19.83 -27.65 15.94
C TYR A 274 19.28 -28.66 14.90
N PHE A 275 18.15 -28.35 14.27
CA PHE A 275 17.54 -29.19 13.24
C PHE A 275 18.46 -29.35 12.03
N ASP A 276 19.02 -28.26 11.54
CA ASP A 276 19.89 -28.23 10.38
C ASP A 276 21.20 -28.96 10.63
N LEU A 277 21.81 -28.80 11.81
CA LEU A 277 22.99 -29.56 12.20
C LEU A 277 22.69 -31.06 12.31
N LYS A 278 21.56 -31.42 12.94
CA LYS A 278 21.19 -32.82 13.18
C LYS A 278 20.79 -33.56 11.91
N PHE A 279 20.05 -32.91 11.01
CA PHE A 279 19.49 -33.53 9.81
C PHE A 279 20.17 -33.11 8.52
N ARG A 280 21.24 -32.32 8.61
CA ARG A 280 22.01 -31.77 7.48
C ARG A 280 21.10 -31.12 6.43
N THR A 281 20.17 -30.31 6.93
CA THR A 281 19.32 -29.46 6.10
C THR A 281 19.84 -28.03 6.17
N PHE A 282 19.54 -27.24 5.15
CA PHE A 282 19.75 -25.80 5.20
C PHE A 282 18.78 -25.12 4.25
N SER A 283 17.87 -24.32 4.78
CA SER A 283 16.92 -23.53 3.99
C SER A 283 17.32 -22.05 4.05
N LYS A 284 17.94 -21.55 2.98
CA LYS A 284 18.49 -20.19 2.92
C LYS A 284 17.39 -19.14 3.14
N GLU A 285 16.25 -19.33 2.49
CA GLU A 285 15.11 -18.42 2.53
C GLU A 285 14.50 -18.38 3.93
N LEU A 286 14.45 -19.53 4.61
CA LEU A 286 13.90 -19.63 5.96
C LEU A 286 14.82 -18.92 6.97
N HIS A 287 16.13 -19.22 6.94
CA HIS A 287 17.12 -18.54 7.80
C HIS A 287 17.17 -17.04 7.56
N LEU A 288 17.14 -16.60 6.30
CA LEU A 288 17.15 -15.18 5.98
C LEU A 288 15.92 -14.48 6.56
N HIS A 289 14.74 -15.08 6.40
CA HIS A 289 13.49 -14.55 6.94
C HIS A 289 13.51 -14.44 8.48
N HIS A 290 13.87 -15.51 9.18
CA HIS A 290 13.91 -15.50 10.65
C HIS A 290 15.02 -14.60 11.20
N PHE A 291 16.16 -14.48 10.51
CA PHE A 291 17.22 -13.55 10.88
C PHE A 291 16.72 -12.10 10.84
N PHE A 292 16.05 -11.67 9.75
CA PHE A 292 15.50 -10.31 9.67
C PHE A 292 14.39 -10.07 10.70
N ALA A 293 13.55 -11.07 10.94
CA ALA A 293 12.51 -10.99 11.96
C ALA A 293 13.15 -10.81 13.35
N PHE A 294 14.01 -11.73 13.79
CA PHE A 294 14.72 -11.66 15.06
C PHE A 294 15.43 -10.32 15.26
N ASN A 295 16.22 -9.88 14.29
CA ASN A 295 16.94 -8.60 14.38
C ASN A 295 15.97 -7.43 14.48
N GLY A 296 14.85 -7.42 13.75
CA GLY A 296 13.83 -6.38 13.86
C GLY A 296 13.30 -6.22 15.28
N PHE A 297 12.89 -7.33 15.91
CA PHE A 297 12.40 -7.32 17.29
C PHE A 297 13.50 -6.99 18.30
N PHE A 298 14.70 -7.51 18.10
CA PHE A 298 15.84 -7.22 18.97
C PHE A 298 16.21 -5.74 18.94
N ILE A 299 16.32 -5.14 17.75
CA ILE A 299 16.66 -3.73 17.57
C ILE A 299 15.54 -2.84 18.15
N ALA A 300 14.27 -3.19 17.92
CA ALA A 300 13.13 -2.48 18.51
C ALA A 300 13.22 -2.43 20.03
N ALA A 301 13.47 -3.57 20.67
CA ALA A 301 13.64 -3.66 22.11
C ALA A 301 14.92 -2.96 22.61
N TYR A 302 16.03 -3.08 21.88
CA TYR A 302 17.32 -2.52 22.28
C TYR A 302 17.29 -0.99 22.29
N TYR A 303 16.70 -0.38 21.26
CA TYR A 303 16.58 1.08 21.15
C TYR A 303 15.29 1.64 21.76
N ASN A 304 14.38 0.79 22.23
CA ASN A 304 13.06 1.17 22.79
C ASN A 304 12.27 2.08 21.82
N CYS A 305 12.24 1.71 20.54
CA CYS A 305 11.57 2.47 19.49
C CYS A 305 11.04 1.53 18.40
N GLY A 306 10.16 2.03 17.54
CA GLY A 306 9.64 1.31 16.38
C GLY A 306 8.78 0.09 16.73
N HIS A 307 8.20 0.06 17.93
CA HIS A 307 7.33 -1.02 18.39
C HIS A 307 6.10 -1.18 17.47
N TYR A 308 5.57 -0.07 16.96
CA TYR A 308 4.50 -0.08 15.95
C TYR A 308 4.93 -0.83 14.68
N TYR A 309 6.10 -0.51 14.12
CA TYR A 309 6.61 -1.18 12.93
C TYR A 309 6.93 -2.64 13.16
N ALA A 310 7.43 -3.01 14.34
CA ALA A 310 7.65 -4.41 14.70
C ALA A 310 6.33 -5.19 14.81
N ALA A 311 5.28 -4.60 15.39
CA ALA A 311 3.94 -5.19 15.39
C ALA A 311 3.39 -5.34 13.95
N LYS A 312 3.55 -4.30 13.12
CA LYS A 312 3.14 -4.34 11.71
C LYS A 312 3.89 -5.42 10.91
N ALA A 313 5.18 -5.60 11.17
CA ALA A 313 5.97 -6.69 10.61
C ALA A 313 5.39 -8.07 10.98
N PHE A 314 5.02 -8.24 12.25
CA PHE A 314 4.43 -9.50 12.72
C PHE A 314 3.06 -9.82 12.12
N MET A 315 2.31 -8.80 11.69
CA MET A 315 1.03 -9.04 11.00
C MET A 315 1.21 -9.85 9.71
N LEU A 316 2.41 -9.82 9.10
CA LEU A 316 2.71 -10.61 7.92
C LEU A 316 2.74 -12.12 8.21
N GLU A 317 2.85 -12.52 9.48
CA GLU A 317 2.80 -13.91 9.94
C GLU A 317 1.38 -14.50 10.03
N ALA A 318 0.33 -13.74 9.66
CA ALA A 318 -1.05 -14.22 9.60
C ALA A 318 -1.22 -15.52 8.77
N SER A 319 -0.35 -15.74 7.79
CA SER A 319 -0.38 -16.93 6.92
C SER A 319 0.22 -18.19 7.56
N THR A 320 1.02 -18.02 8.62
CA THR A 320 1.83 -19.08 9.23
C THR A 320 1.00 -20.23 9.81
N PRO A 321 -0.12 -20.00 10.53
CA PRO A 321 -0.98 -21.08 11.01
C PRO A 321 -1.49 -21.97 9.87
N PHE A 322 -1.94 -21.37 8.78
CA PHE A 322 -2.47 -22.09 7.62
C PHE A 322 -1.37 -22.81 6.83
N SER A 323 -0.16 -22.25 6.77
CA SER A 323 1.02 -22.92 6.18
C SER A 323 1.43 -24.15 6.99
N CYS A 324 1.39 -24.06 8.31
CA CYS A 324 1.69 -25.18 9.20
C CYS A 324 0.63 -26.27 9.13
N VAL A 325 -0.66 -25.91 9.14
CA VAL A 325 -1.78 -26.85 8.94
C VAL A 325 -1.67 -27.54 7.57
N CYS A 326 -1.37 -26.79 6.51
CA CYS A 326 -1.08 -27.34 5.19
C CYS A 326 -0.01 -28.44 5.28
N TRP A 327 1.16 -28.13 5.84
CA TRP A 327 2.23 -29.13 5.94
C TRP A 327 1.80 -30.37 6.75
N CYS A 328 1.09 -30.18 7.86
CA CYS A 328 0.58 -31.29 8.67
C CYS A 328 -0.41 -32.18 7.91
N LEU A 329 -1.35 -31.60 7.16
CA LEU A 329 -2.31 -32.35 6.35
C LEU A 329 -1.62 -33.18 5.26
N LEU A 330 -0.57 -32.65 4.61
CA LEU A 330 0.24 -33.42 3.65
C LEU A 330 0.88 -34.64 4.30
N LYS A 331 1.46 -34.50 5.50
CA LYS A 331 2.06 -35.62 6.22
C LYS A 331 1.04 -36.67 6.67
N LEU A 332 -0.21 -36.25 6.85
CA LEU A 332 -1.31 -37.17 7.13
C LEU A 332 -1.93 -37.79 5.87
N LYS A 333 -1.51 -37.40 4.66
CA LYS A 333 -2.12 -37.79 3.38
C LYS A 333 -3.59 -37.34 3.26
N LEU A 334 -3.89 -36.13 3.73
CA LEU A 334 -5.24 -35.55 3.77
C LEU A 334 -5.45 -34.44 2.73
N GLU A 335 -4.61 -34.38 1.70
CA GLU A 335 -4.64 -33.38 0.63
C GLU A 335 -5.92 -33.39 -0.22
N ASN A 336 -6.67 -34.49 -0.24
CA ASN A 336 -7.91 -34.58 -1.02
C ASN A 336 -9.17 -34.20 -0.22
N THR A 337 -9.01 -33.82 1.06
CA THR A 337 -10.14 -33.52 1.95
C THR A 337 -10.70 -32.10 1.77
N ASN A 338 -11.94 -31.87 2.21
CA ASN A 338 -12.50 -30.52 2.26
C ASN A 338 -11.73 -29.61 3.23
N VAL A 339 -11.22 -30.17 4.32
CA VAL A 339 -10.38 -29.43 5.30
C VAL A 339 -9.13 -28.88 4.63
N TRP A 340 -8.46 -29.69 3.80
CA TRP A 340 -7.35 -29.22 2.98
C TRP A 340 -7.75 -28.07 2.06
N LYS A 341 -8.81 -28.25 1.27
CA LYS A 341 -9.26 -27.24 0.30
C LYS A 341 -9.60 -25.91 0.97
N ILE A 342 -10.32 -25.95 2.10
CA ILE A 342 -10.66 -24.76 2.88
C ILE A 342 -9.39 -24.08 3.41
N ASN A 343 -8.46 -24.85 4.00
CA ASN A 343 -7.21 -24.30 4.50
C ASN A 343 -6.37 -23.64 3.39
N GLN A 344 -6.24 -24.27 2.22
CA GLN A 344 -5.51 -23.69 1.09
C GLN A 344 -6.17 -22.41 0.57
N TRP A 345 -7.51 -22.40 0.47
CA TRP A 345 -8.23 -21.22 0.02
C TRP A 345 -8.00 -20.04 0.95
N ILE A 346 -8.09 -20.25 2.27
CA ILE A 346 -7.76 -19.22 3.25
C ILE A 346 -6.28 -18.82 3.13
N LEU A 347 -5.36 -19.78 3.05
CA LEU A 347 -3.92 -19.52 2.97
C LEU A 347 -3.56 -18.61 1.79
N ILE A 348 -4.10 -18.87 0.59
CA ILE A 348 -3.85 -18.07 -0.61
C ILE A 348 -4.40 -16.66 -0.43
N ASN A 349 -5.63 -16.51 0.08
CA ASN A 349 -6.21 -15.19 0.32
C ASN A 349 -5.41 -14.39 1.36
N VAL A 350 -4.95 -15.02 2.43
CA VAL A 350 -4.10 -14.36 3.42
C VAL A 350 -2.76 -13.92 2.82
N PHE A 351 -2.18 -14.68 1.88
CA PHE A 351 -0.98 -14.24 1.14
C PHE A 351 -1.25 -13.02 0.25
N HIS A 352 -2.40 -12.92 -0.39
CA HIS A 352 -2.78 -11.70 -1.12
C HIS A 352 -3.00 -10.50 -0.20
N ILE A 353 -3.67 -10.70 0.95
CA ILE A 353 -3.83 -9.67 1.98
C ILE A 353 -2.46 -9.21 2.50
N ARG A 354 -1.51 -10.13 2.68
CA ARG A 354 -0.14 -9.82 3.09
C ARG A 354 0.54 -8.83 2.12
N SER A 355 0.40 -9.02 0.80
CA SER A 355 0.92 -8.05 -0.18
C SER A 355 0.30 -6.66 -0.02
N PHE A 356 -1.00 -6.58 0.27
CA PHE A 356 -1.65 -5.30 0.53
C PHE A 356 -1.13 -4.62 1.81
N LEU A 357 -0.93 -5.40 2.88
CA LEU A 357 -0.36 -4.90 4.14
C LEU A 357 1.08 -4.38 3.95
N GLU A 358 1.88 -5.03 3.11
CA GLU A 358 3.23 -4.58 2.75
C GLU A 358 3.20 -3.21 2.06
N PHE A 359 2.27 -2.98 1.12
CA PHE A 359 2.10 -1.66 0.49
C PHE A 359 1.60 -0.59 1.46
N LEU A 360 0.68 -0.95 2.37
CA LEU A 360 0.29 -0.03 3.44
C LEU A 360 1.46 0.30 4.38
N TRP A 361 2.40 -0.62 4.57
CA TRP A 361 3.60 -0.34 5.34
C TRP A 361 4.56 0.59 4.60
N TRP A 362 4.79 0.38 3.29
CA TRP A 362 5.51 1.35 2.46
C TRP A 362 4.89 2.75 2.53
N TYR A 363 3.56 2.84 2.49
CA TYR A 363 2.85 4.11 2.62
C TYR A 363 3.10 4.78 3.98
N ASP A 364 3.03 4.04 5.09
CA ASP A 364 3.31 4.62 6.41
C ASP A 364 4.77 5.09 6.54
N ILE A 365 5.73 4.33 6.01
CA ILE A 365 7.14 4.76 5.99
C ILE A 365 7.29 6.07 5.20
N TYR A 366 6.59 6.19 4.08
CA TYR A 366 6.59 7.41 3.27
C TYR A 366 5.93 8.59 3.99
N ARG A 367 4.77 8.38 4.63
CA ARG A 367 4.05 9.39 5.39
C ARG A 367 4.88 9.91 6.56
N ASP A 368 5.53 9.00 7.29
CA ASP A 368 6.24 9.31 8.53
C ASP A 368 7.74 9.53 8.31
N TRP A 369 8.17 9.74 7.05
CA TRP A 369 9.57 9.70 6.63
C TRP A 369 10.47 10.68 7.37
N ASP A 370 10.01 11.91 7.60
CA ASP A 370 10.79 12.92 8.31
C ASP A 370 10.96 12.56 9.79
N ASN A 371 9.92 11.99 10.41
CA ASN A 371 9.99 11.49 11.78
C ASN A 371 10.94 10.29 11.89
N ILE A 372 10.83 9.34 10.95
CA ILE A 372 11.70 8.17 10.85
C ILE A 372 13.17 8.59 10.72
N LYS A 373 13.50 9.52 9.82
CA LYS A 373 14.89 9.98 9.64
C LYS A 373 15.49 10.61 10.88
N GLN A 374 14.69 11.35 11.64
CA GLN A 374 15.16 12.10 12.80
C GLN A 374 15.30 11.21 14.03
N ASN A 375 14.39 10.27 14.22
CA ASN A 375 14.23 9.56 15.49
C ASN A 375 14.53 8.07 15.42
N LEU A 376 14.48 7.44 14.24
CA LEU A 376 14.72 6.00 14.12
C LEU A 376 16.23 5.71 13.96
N PRO A 377 16.84 4.85 14.80
CA PRO A 377 18.24 4.50 14.70
C PRO A 377 18.57 3.89 13.33
N LEU A 378 19.75 4.23 12.79
CA LEU A 378 20.20 3.74 11.48
C LEU A 378 20.15 2.20 11.35
N PRO A 379 20.55 1.39 12.36
CA PRO A 379 20.43 -0.07 12.26
C PRO A 379 18.97 -0.55 12.08
N PHE A 380 18.01 0.10 12.75
CA PHE A 380 16.60 -0.21 12.59
C PHE A 380 16.15 0.13 11.18
N LEU A 381 16.48 1.33 10.70
CA LEU A 381 16.10 1.80 9.37
C LEU A 381 16.61 0.86 8.27
N ILE A 382 17.88 0.42 8.36
CA ILE A 382 18.47 -0.54 7.43
C ILE A 382 17.74 -1.88 7.49
N ASN A 383 17.54 -2.44 8.69
CA ASN A 383 16.85 -3.73 8.84
C ASN A 383 15.41 -3.66 8.29
N MET A 384 14.70 -2.57 8.59
CA MET A 384 13.33 -2.34 8.14
C MET A 384 13.24 -2.23 6.62
N LEU A 385 14.04 -1.36 5.98
CA LEU A 385 13.97 -1.13 4.53
C LEU A 385 14.44 -2.35 3.74
N VAL A 386 15.55 -2.98 4.14
CA VAL A 386 16.06 -4.18 3.47
C VAL A 386 15.09 -5.35 3.66
N GLY A 387 14.63 -5.58 4.90
CA GLY A 387 13.68 -6.63 5.22
C GLY A 387 12.36 -6.47 4.45
N LEU A 388 11.79 -5.26 4.44
CA LEU A 388 10.54 -4.98 3.73
C LEU A 388 10.72 -5.12 2.20
N THR A 389 11.87 -4.71 1.65
CA THR A 389 12.18 -4.90 0.21
C THR A 389 12.25 -6.38 -0.15
N ILE A 390 12.99 -7.18 0.64
CA ILE A 390 13.10 -8.63 0.43
C ILE A 390 11.73 -9.30 0.51
N VAL A 391 10.94 -8.93 1.52
CA VAL A 391 9.62 -9.53 1.73
C VAL A 391 8.66 -9.13 0.60
N SER A 392 8.55 -7.84 0.28
CA SER A 392 7.58 -7.32 -0.70
C SER A 392 7.89 -7.74 -2.14
N LEU A 393 9.17 -7.70 -2.53
CA LEU A 393 9.57 -7.90 -3.92
C LEU A 393 9.99 -9.33 -4.25
N TRP A 394 10.38 -10.11 -3.23
CA TRP A 394 10.89 -11.47 -3.46
C TRP A 394 10.09 -12.53 -2.71
N LEU A 395 10.10 -12.53 -1.37
CA LEU A 395 9.56 -13.66 -0.60
C LEU A 395 8.05 -13.80 -0.74
N THR A 396 7.28 -12.71 -0.59
CA THR A 396 5.82 -12.76 -0.64
C THR A 396 5.30 -13.17 -2.03
N PRO A 397 5.77 -12.58 -3.15
CA PRO A 397 5.39 -13.07 -4.49
C PRO A 397 5.76 -14.54 -4.71
N TYR A 398 6.97 -14.94 -4.31
CA TYR A 398 7.45 -16.32 -4.48
C TYR A 398 6.62 -17.33 -3.66
N TRP A 399 6.32 -17.01 -2.40
CA TRP A 399 5.50 -17.87 -1.55
C TRP A 399 4.06 -17.92 -2.02
N THR A 400 3.49 -16.79 -2.46
CA THR A 400 2.15 -16.74 -3.05
C THR A 400 2.05 -17.66 -4.27
N TYR A 401 3.03 -17.60 -5.17
CA TYR A 401 3.14 -18.53 -6.29
C TYR A 401 3.20 -19.99 -5.80
N LYS A 402 4.12 -20.32 -4.88
CA LYS A 402 4.27 -21.69 -4.35
C LYS A 402 2.99 -22.23 -3.71
N LYS A 403 2.28 -21.41 -2.93
CA LYS A 403 1.03 -21.82 -2.27
C LYS A 403 -0.12 -21.97 -3.27
N THR A 404 -0.17 -21.12 -4.29
CA THR A 404 -1.13 -21.26 -5.38
C THR A 404 -0.90 -22.56 -6.15
N VAL A 405 0.35 -22.89 -6.51
CA VAL A 405 0.66 -24.18 -7.16
C VAL A 405 0.35 -25.35 -6.24
N GLN A 406 0.65 -25.24 -4.93
CA GLN A 406 0.39 -26.31 -3.96
C GLN A 406 -1.11 -26.64 -3.80
N TYR A 407 -2.00 -25.69 -4.10
CA TYR A 407 -3.45 -25.94 -4.14
C TYR A 407 -3.86 -26.87 -5.27
N PHE A 408 -3.34 -26.64 -6.48
CA PHE A 408 -3.64 -27.48 -7.65
C PHE A 408 -2.84 -28.79 -7.67
N HIS A 409 -1.63 -28.75 -7.13
CA HIS A 409 -0.71 -29.88 -7.07
C HIS A 409 -0.20 -30.04 -5.63
N PRO A 410 -0.85 -30.91 -4.81
CA PRO A 410 -0.45 -31.14 -3.44
C PRO A 410 0.96 -31.76 -3.36
N VAL A 411 1.97 -30.91 -3.25
CA VAL A 411 3.38 -31.30 -3.21
C VAL A 411 4.01 -30.78 -1.91
N ASP A 412 4.80 -31.62 -1.25
CA ASP A 412 5.67 -31.21 -0.15
C ASP A 412 7.00 -30.69 -0.71
N TRP A 413 7.11 -29.37 -0.83
CA TRP A 413 8.34 -28.71 -1.29
C TRP A 413 9.53 -28.86 -0.34
N ASN A 414 9.31 -29.33 0.90
CA ASN A 414 10.37 -29.59 1.88
C ASN A 414 10.89 -31.03 1.82
N ALA A 415 10.18 -31.93 1.14
CA ALA A 415 10.71 -33.22 0.74
C ALA A 415 11.62 -32.96 -0.46
N GLY A 416 12.90 -32.65 -0.20
CA GLY A 416 13.87 -32.29 -1.23
C GLY A 416 13.82 -33.24 -2.43
N ASN A 417 14.10 -32.70 -3.62
CA ASN A 417 14.16 -33.44 -4.89
C ASN A 417 15.09 -34.65 -4.78
N SER A 418 14.57 -35.77 -4.29
CA SER A 418 15.20 -37.09 -4.35
C SER A 418 14.81 -37.79 -5.66
N LYS A 419 14.74 -37.02 -6.75
CA LYS A 419 14.37 -37.53 -8.08
C LYS A 419 15.37 -37.22 -9.19
N ASP A 420 16.59 -36.76 -8.85
CA ASP A 420 17.59 -36.45 -9.89
C ASP A 420 18.98 -37.05 -9.68
N LYS A 421 19.10 -38.11 -8.86
CA LYS A 421 20.30 -38.98 -8.88
C LYS A 421 19.91 -40.42 -8.56
N GLY A 422 19.70 -41.22 -9.61
CA GLY A 422 19.55 -42.67 -9.50
C GLY A 422 18.25 -43.20 -10.11
N ASP A 423 18.11 -43.09 -11.43
CA ASP A 423 17.38 -44.07 -12.24
C ASP A 423 18.29 -44.42 -13.44
N ASP A 424 19.55 -44.75 -13.12
CA ASP A 424 20.29 -45.79 -13.84
C ASP A 424 19.89 -47.10 -13.18
N ASP A 425 18.74 -47.66 -13.58
CA ASP A 425 18.44 -49.10 -13.58
C ASP A 425 17.08 -49.29 -14.26
N ILE A 426 17.01 -48.88 -15.53
CA ILE A 426 16.11 -49.51 -16.48
C ILE A 426 16.72 -50.88 -16.77
N ASP A 427 16.24 -51.84 -15.99
CA ASP A 427 15.96 -53.23 -16.33
C ASP A 427 16.41 -53.62 -17.76
N LYS A 428 17.69 -53.97 -17.87
CA LYS A 428 18.17 -54.90 -18.89
C LYS A 428 17.96 -56.29 -18.34
N THR A 429 16.90 -56.94 -18.82
CA THR A 429 16.85 -58.38 -19.11
C THR A 429 17.32 -59.32 -17.99
N SER A 430 16.39 -59.86 -17.21
CA SER A 430 16.21 -61.32 -16.99
C SER A 430 15.24 -61.59 -15.85
#